data_AF-A0A6C0EP57-F1
#
_entry.id   AF-A0A6C0EP57-F1
#
_cell.length_a   1.000
_cell.length_b   1.000
_cell.length_c   1.000
_cell.angle_alpha   90.00
_cell.angle_beta   90.00
_cell.angle_gamma   90.00
#
_symmetry.space_group_name_H-M   'P 1'
#
loop_
_entity.id
_entity.type
_entity.pdbx_description
1 polymer ?
#
loop_
_entity_poly.entity_id
_entity_poly.type
_entity_poly.pdbx_seq_one_letter_code
_entity_poly.pdbx_strand_id
1 'polypeptide(L)'
;MIEYINAIGTSPFFIGVMMLLLNVGSRFITHELSHDDEEYSKNILLRRMAIFAACFVGTRDIVTSVLLTAAFVVIAGGLFRGKGPFSREGMVNPDLAMRAAAGLSSHADQPAYNKEEKLLFK
;
A
#
# COMPACT_ATOMS: atom_id res chain seq x y z
N MET A 1 -19.61 4.48 29.99
CA MET A 1 -18.62 5.01 29.00
C MET A 1 -18.63 4.17 27.72
N ILE A 2 -18.52 2.83 27.79
CA ILE A 2 -18.62 1.96 26.60
C ILE A 2 -20.02 1.96 25.96
N GLU A 3 -21.10 2.12 26.73
CA GLU A 3 -22.46 2.25 26.18
C GLU A 3 -22.63 3.43 25.21
N TYR A 4 -22.03 4.58 25.50
CA TYR A 4 -22.10 5.75 24.61
C TYR A 4 -21.34 5.52 23.30
N ILE A 5 -20.25 4.73 23.34
CA ILE A 5 -19.47 4.37 22.15
C ILE A 5 -20.28 3.40 21.27
N ASN A 6 -20.96 2.43 21.88
CA ASN A 6 -21.83 1.50 21.17
C ASN A 6 -23.06 2.20 20.56
N ALA A 7 -23.61 3.21 21.24
CA ALA A 7 -24.74 3.98 20.73
C ALA A 7 -24.41 4.73 19.43
N ILE A 8 -23.18 5.22 19.26
CA ILE A 8 -22.72 5.86 18.02
C ILE A 8 -22.66 4.85 16.86
N GLY A 9 -22.21 3.62 17.15
CA GLY A 9 -22.17 2.52 16.18
C GLY A 9 -23.53 2.16 15.59
N THR A 10 -24.59 2.33 16.39
CA THR A 10 -25.98 2.04 15.99
C THR A 10 -26.72 3.19 15.31
N SER A 11 -26.16 4.40 15.33
CA SER A 11 -26.83 5.58 14.78
C SER A 11 -26.84 5.53 13.24
N PRO A 12 -28.01 5.54 12.58
CA PRO A 12 -28.09 5.52 11.13
C PRO A 12 -27.46 6.74 10.47
N PHE A 13 -27.43 7.88 11.17
CA PHE A 13 -26.74 9.09 10.70
C PHE A 13 -25.23 8.86 10.60
N PHE A 14 -24.63 8.31 11.66
CA PHE A 14 -23.20 8.04 11.69
C PHE A 14 -22.81 6.97 10.66
N ILE A 15 -23.60 5.90 10.54
CA ILE A 15 -23.43 4.87 9.51
C ILE A 15 -23.50 5.51 8.11
N GLY A 16 -24.47 6.38 7.85
CA GLY A 16 -24.60 7.09 6.58
C GLY A 16 -23.41 7.97 6.24
N VAL A 17 -22.90 8.74 7.22
CA VAL A 17 -21.69 9.57 7.04
C VAL A 17 -20.47 8.69 6.74
N MET A 18 -20.29 7.58 7.47
CA MET A 18 -19.19 6.65 7.23
C MET A 18 -19.31 5.96 5.87
N MET A 19 -20.52 5.67 5.39
CA MET A 19 -20.76 5.08 4.07
C MET A 19 -20.42 6.06 2.94
N LEU A 20 -20.74 7.35 3.09
CA LEU A 20 -20.31 8.40 2.16
C LEU A 20 -18.78 8.58 2.18
N LEU A 21 -18.19 8.59 3.37
CA LEU A 21 -16.74 8.70 3.53
C LEU A 21 -16.04 7.52 2.86
N LEU A 22 -16.55 6.30 3.00
CA LEU A 22 -16.02 5.12 2.32
C LEU A 22 -16.11 5.25 0.80
N ASN A 23 -17.23 5.75 0.27
CA ASN A 23 -17.41 5.90 -1.17
C ASN A 23 -16.36 6.86 -1.78
N VAL A 24 -16.18 8.04 -1.18
CA VAL A 24 -15.15 9.02 -1.58
C VAL A 24 -13.74 8.53 -1.26
N GLY A 25 -13.60 7.81 -0.14
CA GLY A 25 -12.39 7.27 0.43
C GLY A 25 -11.80 6.09 -0.34
N SER A 26 -12.61 5.39 -1.13
CA SER A 26 -12.27 4.12 -1.78
C SER A 26 -10.98 4.19 -2.62
N ARG A 27 -10.79 5.28 -3.38
CA ARG A 27 -9.57 5.50 -4.18
C ARG A 27 -8.31 5.63 -3.32
N PHE A 28 -8.43 6.07 -2.07
CA PHE A 28 -7.30 6.27 -1.18
C PHE A 28 -6.85 4.96 -0.54
N ILE A 29 -7.76 3.99 -0.37
CA ILE A 29 -7.43 2.66 0.19
C ILE A 29 -6.38 1.95 -0.67
N THR A 30 -6.48 2.03 -2.00
CA THR A 30 -5.51 1.41 -2.91
C THR A 30 -4.12 2.05 -2.83
N HIS A 31 -4.04 3.35 -2.53
CA HIS A 31 -2.77 4.07 -2.36
C HIS A 31 -2.01 3.63 -1.10
N GLU A 32 -2.67 3.02 -0.10
CA GLU A 32 -1.98 2.48 1.09
C GLU A 32 -1.07 1.30 0.70
N LEU A 33 -1.49 0.54 -0.33
CA LEU A 33 -0.78 -0.60 -0.90
C LEU A 33 0.19 -0.21 -2.02
N SER A 34 0.25 1.08 -2.40
CA SER A 34 1.21 1.55 -3.42
C SER A 34 2.63 1.47 -2.87
N HIS A 35 3.55 1.05 -3.73
CA HIS A 35 4.97 0.85 -3.37
C HIS A 35 5.78 2.15 -3.50
N ASP A 36 5.20 3.19 -4.10
CA ASP A 36 5.83 4.50 -4.22
C ASP A 36 5.77 5.24 -2.85
N ASP A 37 6.95 5.52 -2.28
CA ASP A 37 7.10 6.21 -1.01
C ASP A 37 6.66 7.70 -1.10
N GLU A 38 6.82 8.37 -2.25
CA GLU A 38 6.37 9.75 -2.44
C GLU A 38 4.84 9.82 -2.54
N GLU A 39 4.24 8.87 -3.24
CA GLU A 39 2.79 8.74 -3.36
C GLU A 39 2.16 8.34 -2.01
N TYR A 40 2.84 7.46 -1.26
CA TYR A 40 2.41 7.07 0.07
C TYR A 40 2.58 8.18 1.11
N SER A 41 3.58 9.04 1.05
CA SER A 41 3.68 10.12 2.04
C SER A 41 2.50 11.11 1.93
N LYS A 42 2.00 11.31 0.72
CA LYS A 42 0.89 12.23 0.44
C LYS A 42 -0.42 11.70 1.03
N ASN A 43 -1.22 12.55 1.66
CA ASN A 43 -2.60 12.24 2.10
C ASN A 43 -2.76 11.08 3.12
N ILE A 44 -1.81 10.89 4.04
CA ILE A 44 -1.85 9.80 5.03
C ILE A 44 -3.08 9.81 5.95
N LEU A 45 -3.58 10.98 6.32
CA LEU A 45 -4.78 11.09 7.14
C LEU A 45 -6.03 10.61 6.39
N LEU A 46 -6.18 11.00 5.12
CA LEU A 46 -7.31 10.62 4.29
C LEU A 46 -7.37 9.09 4.07
N ARG A 47 -6.22 8.45 3.88
CA ARG A 47 -6.14 6.99 3.76
C ARG A 47 -6.56 6.27 5.03
N ARG A 48 -6.01 6.66 6.18
CA ARG A 48 -6.35 6.05 7.47
C ARG A 48 -7.84 6.23 7.79
N MET A 49 -8.41 7.40 7.47
CA MET A 49 -9.84 7.65 7.60
C MET A 49 -10.68 6.77 6.65
N ALA A 50 -10.24 6.56 5.42
CA ALA A 50 -10.94 5.69 4.47
C ALA A 50 -10.93 4.22 4.89
N ILE A 51 -9.79 3.70 5.34
CA ILE A 51 -9.66 2.34 5.87
C ILE A 51 -10.52 2.18 7.13
N PHE A 52 -10.47 3.16 8.03
CA PHE A 52 -11.32 3.18 9.22
C PHE A 52 -12.81 3.14 8.87
N ALA A 53 -13.25 3.96 7.91
CA ALA A 53 -14.64 3.94 7.46
C ALA A 53 -15.02 2.58 6.84
N ALA A 54 -14.13 1.95 6.07
CA ALA A 54 -14.35 0.61 5.53
C ALA A 54 -14.58 -0.43 6.64
N CYS A 55 -13.68 -0.46 7.63
CA CYS A 55 -13.79 -1.35 8.77
C CYS A 55 -15.04 -1.07 9.61
N PHE A 56 -15.36 0.20 9.86
CA PHE A 56 -16.52 0.60 10.63
C PHE A 56 -17.84 0.24 9.94
N VAL A 57 -17.97 0.44 8.63
CA VAL A 57 -19.19 0.04 7.89
C VAL A 57 -19.42 -1.47 8.00
N GLY A 58 -18.35 -2.27 8.05
CA GLY A 58 -18.41 -3.72 8.23
C GLY A 58 -18.71 -4.17 9.67
N THR A 59 -18.11 -3.54 10.69
CA THR A 59 -18.24 -3.97 12.09
C THR A 59 -19.37 -3.29 12.86
N ARG A 60 -19.73 -2.06 12.48
CA ARG A 60 -20.65 -1.15 13.21
C ARG A 60 -20.23 -0.86 14.66
N ASP A 61 -18.96 -1.06 14.97
CA ASP A 61 -18.39 -0.79 16.29
C ASP A 61 -17.06 -0.07 16.12
N ILE A 62 -16.93 1.06 16.83
CA ILE A 62 -15.78 1.97 16.78
C ILE A 62 -14.53 1.32 17.37
N VAL A 63 -14.66 0.56 18.45
CA VAL A 63 -13.48 -0.02 19.12
C VAL A 63 -12.87 -1.10 18.24
N THR A 64 -13.71 -1.98 17.71
CA THR A 64 -13.27 -3.04 16.79
C THR A 64 -12.76 -2.47 15.47
N SER A 65 -13.37 -1.41 14.92
CA SER A 65 -12.91 -0.82 13.66
C SER A 65 -11.56 -0.11 13.79
N VAL A 66 -11.28 0.56 14.92
CA VAL A 66 -9.94 1.12 15.19
C VAL A 66 -8.91 0.00 15.28
N LEU A 67 -9.21 -1.07 16.01
CA LEU A 67 -8.31 -2.20 16.17
C LEU A 67 -8.03 -2.90 14.83
N LEU A 68 -9.06 -3.10 14.01
CA LEU A 68 -8.90 -3.64 12.65
C LEU A 68 -8.05 -2.72 11.76
N THR A 69 -8.26 -1.40 11.86
CA THR A 69 -7.50 -0.42 11.10
C THR A 69 -6.01 -0.47 11.48
N ALA A 70 -5.72 -0.54 12.77
CA ALA A 70 -4.34 -0.68 13.26
C ALA A 70 -3.69 -1.97 12.76
N ALA A 71 -4.40 -3.11 12.85
CA ALA A 71 -3.92 -4.38 12.32
C ALA A 71 -3.66 -4.32 10.82
N PHE A 72 -4.58 -3.73 10.05
CA PHE A 72 -4.43 -3.54 8.61
C PHE A 72 -3.20 -2.69 8.27
N VAL A 73 -2.99 -1.56 8.94
CA VAL A 73 -1.84 -0.67 8.68
C VAL A 73 -0.52 -1.38 8.98
N VAL A 74 -0.44 -2.16 10.06
CA VAL A 74 0.77 -2.94 10.39
C VAL A 74 1.04 -4.01 9.33
N ILE A 75 0.01 -4.73 8.88
CA ILE A 75 0.16 -5.73 7.80
C ILE A 75 0.50 -5.06 6.47
N ALA A 76 -0.17 -3.96 6.12
CA ALA A 76 0.06 -3.20 4.89
C ALA A 76 1.51 -2.69 4.83
N GLY A 77 1.98 -2.05 5.90
CA GLY A 77 3.35 -1.55 6.00
C GLY A 77 4.40 -2.66 6.12
N GLY A 78 4.09 -3.77 6.79
CA GLY A 78 5.05 -4.87 6.99
C GLY A 78 5.19 -5.79 5.76
N LEU A 79 4.07 -6.24 5.20
CA LEU A 79 4.02 -7.25 4.15
C LEU A 79 4.24 -6.65 2.75
N PHE A 80 3.63 -5.50 2.45
CA PHE A 80 3.64 -4.93 1.11
C PHE A 80 4.74 -3.89 0.89
N ARG A 81 5.18 -3.22 1.96
CA ARG A 81 6.14 -2.11 1.88
C ARG A 81 7.53 -2.45 2.44
N GLY A 82 7.70 -3.62 3.05
CA GLY A 82 8.98 -4.03 3.61
C GLY A 82 10.11 -4.01 2.57
N LYS A 83 11.32 -3.60 2.97
CA LYS A 83 12.57 -3.80 2.23
C LYS A 83 13.25 -5.13 2.63
N GLY A 84 12.47 -6.04 3.21
CA GLY A 84 12.97 -7.31 3.73
C GLY A 84 13.15 -8.35 2.61
N PRO A 85 13.94 -9.42 2.83
CA PRO A 85 14.22 -10.45 1.83
C PRO A 85 12.98 -11.21 1.32
N PHE A 86 11.83 -11.10 2.01
CA PHE A 86 10.55 -11.70 1.62
C PHE A 86 9.59 -10.71 0.93
N SER A 87 9.95 -9.44 0.84
CA SER A 87 9.18 -8.44 0.11
C SER A 87 9.48 -8.54 -1.38
N ARG A 88 8.44 -8.36 -2.20
CA ARG A 88 8.47 -8.58 -3.66
C ARG A 88 9.48 -7.67 -4.41
N GLU A 89 10.07 -6.70 -3.72
CA GLU A 89 11.04 -5.73 -4.22
C GLU A 89 12.45 -5.90 -3.62
N GLY A 90 12.78 -7.08 -3.08
CA GLY A 90 14.14 -7.47 -2.66
C GLY A 90 15.20 -7.49 -3.78
N MET A 91 14.97 -6.84 -4.92
CA MET A 91 15.97 -6.58 -5.96
C MET A 91 16.28 -5.09 -6.05
N VAL A 92 16.71 -4.46 -4.95
CA VAL A 92 17.55 -3.26 -5.11
C VAL A 92 18.89 -3.78 -5.63
N ASN A 93 19.05 -3.82 -6.95
CA ASN A 93 20.29 -4.23 -7.60
C ASN A 93 21.35 -3.15 -7.29
N PRO A 94 22.35 -3.39 -6.42
CA PRO A 94 23.41 -2.41 -6.17
C PRO A 94 24.22 -2.10 -7.44
N ASP A 95 24.12 -2.99 -8.42
CA ASP A 95 24.61 -2.89 -9.79
C ASP A 95 24.07 -1.66 -10.55
N LEU A 96 22.84 -1.20 -10.29
CA LEU A 96 22.25 -0.04 -10.99
C LEU A 96 23.00 1.26 -10.69
N ALA A 97 23.36 1.49 -9.42
CA ALA A 97 24.13 2.67 -9.01
C ALA A 97 25.57 2.60 -9.57
N MET A 98 26.18 1.41 -9.56
CA MET A 98 27.52 1.19 -10.12
C MET A 98 27.54 1.34 -11.66
N ARG A 99 26.48 0.92 -12.36
CA ARG A 99 26.34 1.09 -13.83
C ARG A 99 26.05 2.51 -14.23
N ALA A 100 25.24 3.24 -13.47
CA ALA A 100 25.03 4.68 -13.68
C ALA A 100 26.35 5.44 -13.52
N ALA A 101 27.15 5.11 -12.49
CA ALA A 101 28.50 5.66 -12.32
C ALA A 101 29.46 5.26 -13.45
N ALA A 102 29.26 4.09 -14.07
CA ALA A 102 30.00 3.62 -15.25
C ALA A 102 29.43 4.10 -16.60
N GLY A 103 28.39 4.93 -16.62
CA GLY A 103 27.79 5.48 -17.85
C GLY A 103 26.86 4.52 -18.63
N LEU A 104 26.47 3.39 -18.05
CA LEU A 104 25.55 2.43 -18.66
C LEU A 104 24.12 2.65 -18.15
N SER A 105 23.43 3.65 -18.70
CA SER A 105 22.08 4.08 -18.29
C SER A 105 20.92 3.42 -19.06
N SER A 106 21.18 2.44 -19.92
CA SER A 106 20.13 1.81 -20.72
C SER A 106 19.47 0.66 -19.96
N HIS A 107 18.14 0.70 -19.85
CA HIS A 107 17.26 -0.38 -19.40
C HIS A 107 17.36 -1.61 -20.32
N ALA A 108 18.50 -2.28 -20.28
CA ALA A 108 18.71 -3.55 -20.95
C ALA A 108 18.49 -4.68 -19.93
N ASP A 109 17.22 -4.91 -19.60
CA ASP A 109 16.75 -6.30 -19.56
C ASP A 109 16.79 -6.81 -21.00
N GLN A 110 17.99 -7.10 -21.49
CA GLN A 110 18.17 -7.98 -22.63
C GLN A 110 19.02 -9.13 -22.11
N PRO A 111 18.59 -10.39 -22.28
CA PRO A 111 19.40 -11.53 -21.89
C PRO A 111 20.76 -11.35 -22.55
N ALA A 112 21.83 -11.63 -21.81
CA ALA A 112 23.21 -11.39 -22.20
C ALA A 112 23.48 -11.85 -23.64
N TYR A 113 23.27 -10.96 -24.61
CA TYR A 113 23.66 -11.20 -25.98
C TYR A 113 25.13 -10.87 -26.03
N ASN A 114 25.94 -11.90 -25.76
CA ASN A 114 27.36 -11.85 -26.02
C ASN A 114 27.53 -11.54 -27.51
N LYS A 115 28.00 -10.33 -27.83
CA LYS A 115 28.22 -9.89 -29.22
C LYS A 115 29.29 -10.72 -29.95
N GLU A 116 30.06 -11.52 -29.21
CA GLU A 116 31.09 -12.40 -29.74
C GLU A 116 30.56 -13.80 -30.10
N GLU A 117 29.34 -14.16 -29.67
CA GLU A 117 28.78 -15.48 -29.94
C GLU A 117 27.97 -15.52 -31.24
N LYS A 118 28.17 -16.60 -32.00
CA LYS A 118 27.54 -16.81 -33.31
C LYS A 118 26.09 -17.26 -33.12
N LEU A 119 25.16 -16.63 -33.84
CA LEU A 119 23.73 -16.97 -33.83
C LEU A 119 23.52 -18.46 -34.14
N LEU A 120 22.82 -19.16 -33.24
CA LEU A 120 22.51 -20.58 -33.36
C LEU A 120 21.52 -20.90 -34.49
N PHE A 121 20.79 -19.89 -34.99
CA PHE A 121 19.87 -20.05 -36.11
C PHE A 121 20.08 -18.89 -37.10
N LYS A 122 20.18 -19.26 -38.38
CA LYS A 122 20.53 -18.38 -39.50
C LYS A 122 19.29 -17.97 -40.28
#